data_AF-A0AAW5C4R7-F1
#
_entry.id   AF-A0AAW5C4R7-F1
#
_cell.length_a   1.000
_cell.length_b   1.000
_cell.length_c   1.000
_cell.angle_alpha   90.00
_cell.angle_beta   90.00
_cell.angle_gamma   90.00
#
_symmetry.space_group_name_H-M   'P 1'
#
loop_
_entity.id
_entity.type
_entity.pdbx_description
1 polymer ?
#
loop_
_entity_poly.entity_id
_entity_poly.type
_entity_poly.pdbx_seq_one_letter_code
_entity_poly.pdbx_strand_id
1 'polypeptide(L)'
;MKRRYGLMLAFAAACMVTAKPCIYAEGAQSSVIEKVSVNLKTDYGEAGVIPEPVITVSTKGCTLEDIQYRTDYEKWKPGKKVRIEITVNADDGKYFPVSLNRSECKVTGADFVSARALEDARLQIKVDYRPVSVLGETERAGWSSSSKKKAVWKSVEYAPGYTVTLYGDNKVVKRMTVESNSANLAEFMEDMDKTYYYEVKAVPITADEKKYLKEGQYVSSTSQEFDWDDYEEEEKRTQRPDDGGEFKGDSYIMPDGSRASNTWKKVSGKWYFFDSSGIRVKGWVQTGGRWYYMDQNGAMCTGWVSPDSHTWYYLNENGEMQTGWVQPSPGSWYYLREDGLMKTGWLLDGERWYYLREDGTMAVDTTVDGWQIGADGAAYLNP
;
A
#
# COMPACT_ATOMS: atom_id res chain seq x y z
N MET A 1 105.20 12.83 50.54
CA MET A 1 104.60 13.00 49.19
C MET A 1 103.14 12.57 49.25
N LYS A 2 102.26 13.40 48.66
CA LYS A 2 100.83 13.18 48.33
C LYS A 2 99.92 12.75 49.49
N ARG A 3 99.42 13.73 50.26
CA ARG A 3 98.11 14.44 50.13
C ARG A 3 96.95 13.54 50.61
N ARG A 4 96.40 13.74 51.83
CA ARG A 4 95.47 14.83 52.26
C ARG A 4 94.10 14.65 51.58
N TYR A 5 92.91 14.67 52.18
CA TYR A 5 92.31 14.96 53.50
C TYR A 5 90.88 14.36 53.38
N GLY A 6 90.04 14.09 54.38
CA GLY A 6 89.91 14.41 55.80
C GLY A 6 88.50 13.92 56.19
N LEU A 7 88.37 13.31 57.38
CA LEU A 7 87.55 13.81 58.50
C LEU A 7 86.07 14.12 58.16
N MET A 8 85.07 13.76 58.95
CA MET A 8 84.92 12.96 60.17
C MET A 8 83.42 13.05 60.54
N LEU A 9 82.96 12.12 61.39
CA LEU A 9 81.96 12.30 62.47
C LEU A 9 80.50 12.69 62.08
N ALA A 10 79.43 12.20 62.72
CA ALA A 10 79.25 11.30 63.86
C ALA A 10 77.78 10.80 63.89
N PHE A 11 77.57 9.65 64.56
CA PHE A 11 76.51 9.28 65.53
C PHE A 11 75.36 10.29 65.77
N ALA A 12 74.09 9.93 66.02
CA ALA A 12 73.39 8.68 66.32
C ALA A 12 71.87 8.92 66.37
N ALA A 13 71.12 7.79 66.40
CA ALA A 13 69.88 7.53 67.15
C ALA A 13 68.50 7.98 66.62
N ALA A 14 67.74 6.95 66.23
CA ALA A 14 66.36 6.61 66.63
C ALA A 14 65.18 7.52 66.25
N CYS A 15 64.19 6.92 65.56
CA CYS A 15 62.82 6.68 66.06
C CYS A 15 61.92 6.12 64.93
N MET A 16 61.18 5.05 65.23
CA MET A 16 60.12 4.54 64.34
C MET A 16 58.94 5.51 64.34
N VAL A 17 58.42 5.82 63.15
CA VAL A 17 57.07 6.38 62.96
C VAL A 17 56.37 5.59 61.87
N THR A 18 55.16 5.14 62.19
CA THR A 18 54.23 4.41 61.34
C THR A 18 53.71 5.32 60.22
N ALA A 19 53.92 4.93 58.96
CA ALA A 19 53.27 5.58 57.82
C ALA A 19 51.97 4.85 57.50
N LYS A 20 50.84 5.56 57.68
CA LYS A 20 49.52 5.17 57.16
C LYS A 20 49.58 5.11 55.62
N PRO A 21 48.85 4.19 54.96
CA PRO A 21 48.71 4.23 53.52
C PRO A 21 47.95 5.50 53.12
N CYS A 22 48.61 6.36 52.32
CA CYS A 22 47.90 7.38 51.55
C CYS A 22 47.11 6.66 50.46
N ILE A 23 45.82 6.45 50.71
CA ILE A 23 44.87 6.12 49.67
C ILE A 23 44.77 7.37 48.79
N TYR A 24 45.42 7.35 47.63
CA TYR A 24 45.04 8.23 46.53
C TYR A 24 43.67 7.75 46.06
N ALA A 25 42.60 8.36 46.57
CA ALA A 25 41.35 8.39 45.83
C ALA A 25 41.62 9.30 44.62
N GLU A 26 41.90 8.70 43.46
CA GLU A 26 41.66 9.38 42.19
C GLU A 26 40.15 9.66 42.15
N GLY A 27 39.76 10.84 42.63
CA GLY A 27 38.46 11.41 42.31
C GLY A 27 38.47 11.64 40.80
N ALA A 28 38.01 10.65 40.03
CA ALA A 28 37.70 10.84 38.63
C ALA A 28 36.81 12.07 38.55
N GLN A 29 37.28 13.14 37.91
CA GLN A 29 36.47 14.32 37.65
C GLN A 29 35.29 13.87 36.79
N SER A 30 34.15 13.67 37.44
CA SER A 30 32.94 13.22 36.77
C SER A 30 32.47 14.34 35.84
N SER A 31 32.50 14.11 34.53
CA SER A 31 32.11 15.12 33.55
C SER A 31 30.74 14.79 32.91
N VAL A 32 29.86 15.78 32.88
CA VAL A 32 28.50 15.64 32.33
C VAL A 32 28.55 15.68 30.81
N ILE A 33 27.86 14.72 30.17
CA ILE A 33 27.60 14.74 28.73
C ILE A 33 26.26 15.43 28.49
N GLU A 34 26.31 16.74 28.26
CA GLU A 34 25.10 17.57 28.10
C GLU A 34 24.44 17.48 26.72
N LYS A 35 25.18 16.96 25.72
CA LYS A 35 24.70 16.90 24.33
C LYS A 35 25.05 15.58 23.68
N VAL A 36 24.05 14.94 23.09
CA VAL A 36 24.21 13.69 22.35
C VAL A 36 23.74 13.87 20.91
N SER A 37 24.51 13.37 19.95
CA SER A 37 24.14 13.35 18.54
C SER A 37 24.08 11.93 18.03
N VAL A 38 22.90 11.54 17.53
CA VAL A 38 22.63 10.23 16.94
C VAL A 38 22.25 10.41 15.49
N ASN A 39 22.85 9.61 14.62
CA ASN A 39 22.60 9.63 13.19
C ASN A 39 22.13 8.26 12.72
N LEU A 40 20.96 8.23 12.09
CA LEU A 40 20.43 7.07 11.40
C LEU A 40 20.56 7.32 9.91
N LYS A 41 21.48 6.60 9.26
CA LYS A 41 21.69 6.69 7.82
C LYS A 41 21.11 5.45 7.14
N THR A 42 20.28 5.66 6.13
CA THR A 42 19.80 4.58 5.26
C THR A 42 20.06 4.96 3.82
N ASP A 43 20.80 4.11 3.13
CA ASP A 43 20.95 4.18 1.68
C ASP A 43 19.87 3.29 1.04
N TYR A 44 19.30 3.72 -0.08
CA TYR A 44 18.31 2.91 -0.80
C TYR A 44 18.98 1.62 -1.29
N GLY A 45 18.39 0.48 -0.95
CA GLY A 45 18.89 -0.85 -1.30
C GLY A 45 18.29 -1.40 -2.59
N GLU A 46 18.17 -2.72 -2.66
CA GLU A 46 17.52 -3.42 -3.75
C GLU A 46 16.01 -3.11 -3.82
N ALA A 47 15.44 -3.26 -5.02
CA ALA A 47 14.03 -2.98 -5.25
C ALA A 47 13.14 -3.98 -4.49
N GLY A 48 12.08 -3.48 -3.84
CA GLY A 48 11.19 -4.26 -2.98
C GLY A 48 11.72 -4.53 -1.57
N VAL A 49 12.98 -4.20 -1.28
CA VAL A 49 13.60 -4.45 0.03
C VAL A 49 13.62 -3.19 0.88
N ILE A 50 13.41 -3.35 2.20
CA ILE A 50 13.46 -2.26 3.18
C ILE A 50 14.81 -2.33 3.94
N PRO A 51 15.85 -1.57 3.56
CA PRO A 51 17.13 -1.62 4.26
C PRO A 51 17.03 -1.15 5.73
N GLU A 52 17.76 -1.83 6.61
CA GLU A 52 17.94 -1.37 7.99
C GLU A 52 18.82 -0.11 8.06
N PRO A 53 18.53 0.86 8.95
CA PRO A 53 19.35 2.03 9.13
C PRO A 53 20.66 1.70 9.85
N VAL A 54 21.77 2.25 9.36
CA VAL A 54 23.03 2.27 10.11
C VAL A 54 22.95 3.38 11.16
N ILE A 55 22.97 2.99 12.43
CA ILE A 55 22.87 3.90 13.58
C ILE A 55 24.27 4.17 14.13
N THR A 56 24.61 5.45 14.29
CA THR A 56 25.89 5.89 14.84
C THR A 56 25.70 7.00 15.86
N VAL A 57 26.60 7.04 16.85
CA VAL A 57 26.69 8.11 17.84
C VAL A 57 27.97 8.89 17.57
N SER A 58 27.87 10.20 17.38
CA SER A 58 29.02 11.06 17.02
C SER A 58 29.54 11.90 18.19
N THR A 59 28.92 11.80 19.36
CA THR A 59 29.33 12.52 20.56
C THR A 59 30.55 11.86 21.20
N LYS A 60 31.57 12.64 21.55
CA LYS A 60 32.74 12.15 22.30
C LYS A 60 32.35 11.89 23.75
N GLY A 61 32.93 10.86 24.36
CA GLY A 61 32.65 10.53 25.75
C GLY A 61 31.55 9.50 25.95
N CYS A 62 30.99 8.96 24.87
CA CYS A 62 30.01 7.90 24.94
C CYS A 62 30.08 6.99 23.73
N THR A 63 29.59 5.76 23.90
CA THR A 63 29.57 4.72 22.88
C THR A 63 28.18 4.12 22.75
N LEU A 64 27.81 3.76 21.53
CA LEU A 64 26.61 2.96 21.28
C LEU A 64 26.75 1.59 21.95
N GLU A 65 25.76 1.18 22.74
CA GLU A 65 25.75 -0.10 23.45
C GLU A 65 24.76 -1.07 22.84
N ASP A 66 23.49 -0.67 22.72
CA ASP A 66 22.41 -1.55 22.26
C ASP A 66 21.39 -0.80 21.40
N ILE A 67 20.75 -1.53 20.49
CA ILE A 67 19.68 -1.04 19.62
C ILE A 67 18.54 -2.05 19.64
N GLN A 68 17.36 -1.60 20.07
CA GLN A 68 16.16 -2.41 20.11
C GLN A 68 15.06 -1.83 19.24
N TYR A 69 14.50 -2.66 18.37
CA TYR A 69 13.36 -2.32 17.54
C TYR A 69 12.08 -2.82 18.21
N ARG A 70 11.10 -1.92 18.42
CA ARG A 70 9.80 -2.33 19.00
C ARG A 70 8.92 -3.13 18.04
N THR A 71 9.26 -3.13 16.76
CA THR A 71 8.50 -3.81 15.71
C THR A 71 9.45 -4.72 14.97
N ASP A 72 9.09 -6.00 14.86
CA ASP A 72 9.85 -7.00 14.12
C ASP A 72 10.06 -6.54 12.68
N TYR A 73 11.26 -6.76 12.16
CA TYR A 73 11.67 -6.32 10.82
C TYR A 73 10.71 -6.79 9.72
N GLU A 74 10.20 -8.02 9.80
CA GLU A 74 9.24 -8.59 8.84
C GLU A 74 7.90 -7.83 8.77
N LYS A 75 7.56 -7.04 9.80
CA LYS A 75 6.33 -6.23 9.86
C LYS A 75 6.55 -4.80 9.38
N TRP A 76 7.78 -4.43 9.02
CA TRP A 76 8.07 -3.09 8.56
C TRP A 76 7.37 -2.83 7.22
N LYS A 77 6.93 -1.59 7.06
CA LYS A 77 6.39 -1.10 5.79
C LYS A 77 6.97 0.28 5.52
N PRO A 78 7.29 0.64 4.27
CA PRO A 78 7.82 1.95 3.96
C PRO A 78 6.90 3.06 4.48
N GLY A 79 7.47 4.10 5.09
CA GLY A 79 6.73 5.24 5.62
C GLY A 79 5.96 5.00 6.92
N LYS A 80 5.73 3.74 7.35
CA LYS A 80 5.14 3.43 8.67
C LYS A 80 6.21 3.60 9.75
N LYS A 81 5.89 4.35 10.81
CA LYS A 81 6.83 4.63 11.89
C LYS A 81 7.21 3.36 12.64
N VAL A 82 8.50 3.12 12.79
CA VAL A 82 9.10 2.09 13.64
C VAL A 82 9.79 2.78 14.81
N ARG A 83 9.41 2.39 16.03
CA ARG A 83 10.06 2.94 17.23
C ARG A 83 11.32 2.16 17.56
N ILE A 84 12.43 2.89 17.66
CA ILE A 84 13.75 2.37 17.99
C ILE A 84 14.15 2.90 19.37
N GLU A 85 14.65 2.02 20.23
CA GLU A 85 15.26 2.36 21.51
C GLU A 85 16.77 2.14 21.39
N ILE A 86 17.53 3.22 21.48
CA ILE A 86 18.98 3.25 21.33
C ILE A 86 19.57 3.49 22.70
N THR A 87 20.43 2.58 23.16
CA THR A 87 21.12 2.69 24.44
C THR A 87 22.56 3.11 24.19
N VAL A 88 22.97 4.18 24.88
CA VAL A 88 24.31 4.76 24.77
C VAL A 88 24.94 4.73 26.16
N ASN A 89 26.16 4.20 26.25
CA ASN A 89 26.94 4.16 27.49
C ASN A 89 27.90 5.35 27.58
N ALA A 90 28.07 5.93 28.77
CA ALA A 90 29.08 6.95 29.00
C ALA A 90 30.46 6.30 29.26
N ASP A 91 31.53 6.92 28.78
CA ASP A 91 32.90 6.49 29.07
C ASP A 91 33.21 6.68 30.57
N ASP A 92 34.22 5.96 31.08
CA ASP A 92 34.63 6.01 32.49
C ASP A 92 34.80 7.46 33.01
N GLY A 93 34.19 7.74 34.18
CA GLY A 93 34.20 9.09 34.77
C GLY A 93 33.28 10.09 34.07
N LYS A 94 32.30 9.63 33.29
CA LYS A 94 31.26 10.49 32.68
C LYS A 94 29.87 10.00 33.01
N TYR A 95 28.90 10.90 32.90
CA TYR A 95 27.50 10.58 33.10
C TYR A 95 26.58 11.49 32.27
N PHE A 96 25.36 11.02 32.05
CA PHE A 96 24.31 11.80 31.42
C PHE A 96 23.43 12.49 32.47
N PRO A 97 22.87 13.67 32.17
CA PRO A 97 21.80 14.24 32.99
C PRO A 97 20.55 13.35 32.91
N VAL A 98 19.63 13.52 33.88
CA VAL A 98 18.41 12.71 34.02
C VAL A 98 17.62 12.56 32.71
N SER A 99 17.59 13.62 31.90
CA SER A 99 17.00 13.62 30.58
C SER A 99 17.68 14.64 29.68
N LEU A 100 17.62 14.39 28.38
CA LEU A 100 17.99 15.36 27.35
C LEU A 100 16.76 15.72 26.52
N ASN A 101 16.59 17.00 26.24
CA ASN A 101 15.53 17.49 25.36
C ASN A 101 15.95 17.42 23.87
N ARG A 102 15.09 17.87 22.95
CA ARG A 102 15.34 17.83 21.50
C ARG A 102 16.55 18.68 21.04
N SER A 103 16.87 19.78 21.73
CA SER A 103 18.03 20.63 21.36
C SER A 103 19.35 20.08 21.89
N GLU A 104 19.29 19.26 22.94
CA GLU A 104 20.43 18.59 23.56
C GLU A 104 20.72 17.22 22.94
N CYS A 105 19.67 16.48 22.58
CA CYS A 105 19.74 15.20 21.89
C CYS A 105 19.36 15.37 20.42
N LYS A 106 20.37 15.68 19.59
CA LYS A 106 20.17 15.87 18.15
C LYS A 106 20.07 14.52 17.44
N VAL A 107 18.92 14.27 16.82
CA VAL A 107 18.67 13.07 16.00
C VAL A 107 18.59 13.47 14.53
N THR A 108 19.33 12.77 13.68
CA THR A 108 19.27 12.93 12.22
C THR A 108 18.78 11.62 11.59
N GLY A 109 17.89 11.70 10.60
CA GLY A 109 17.32 10.53 9.92
C GLY A 109 16.13 9.86 10.62
N ALA A 110 15.71 10.36 11.79
CA ALA A 110 14.51 9.92 12.50
C ALA A 110 13.91 11.05 13.34
N ASP A 111 12.66 10.87 13.76
CA ASP A 111 11.97 11.82 14.64
C ASP A 111 12.32 11.53 16.11
N PHE A 112 12.89 12.51 16.82
CA PHE A 112 13.17 12.39 18.25
C PHE A 112 11.88 12.24 19.08
N VAL A 113 11.85 11.26 20.00
CA VAL A 113 10.75 11.03 20.94
C VAL A 113 11.16 11.41 22.36
N SER A 114 12.24 10.81 22.89
CA SER A 114 12.72 11.10 24.26
C SER A 114 14.16 10.65 24.47
N ALA A 115 14.88 11.26 25.40
CA ALA A 115 16.17 10.77 25.89
C ALA A 115 16.17 10.82 27.43
N ARG A 116 16.37 9.67 28.08
CA ARG A 116 16.33 9.53 29.55
C ARG A 116 17.51 8.70 30.03
N ALA A 117 18.18 9.16 31.08
CA ALA A 117 19.21 8.38 31.72
C ALA A 117 18.59 7.12 32.34
N LEU A 118 19.33 6.02 32.25
CA LEU A 118 19.09 4.78 32.96
C LEU A 118 20.05 4.71 34.17
N GLU A 119 19.89 3.67 34.97
CA GLU A 119 20.90 3.29 35.97
C GLU A 119 22.22 2.93 35.26
N ASP A 120 23.35 3.13 35.96
CA ASP A 120 24.70 2.77 35.51
C ASP A 120 25.28 3.60 34.34
N ALA A 121 25.09 4.92 34.34
CA ALA A 121 25.71 5.85 33.37
C ALA A 121 25.29 5.64 31.90
N ARG A 122 24.14 5.01 31.68
CA ARG A 122 23.55 4.79 30.35
C ARG A 122 22.46 5.81 30.04
N LEU A 123 22.23 6.06 28.75
CA LEU A 123 21.16 6.91 28.24
C LEU A 123 20.33 6.13 27.23
N GLN A 124 19.02 6.04 27.46
CA GLN A 124 18.06 5.50 26.50
C GLN A 124 17.46 6.63 25.66
N ILE A 125 17.64 6.54 24.34
CA ILE A 125 17.11 7.47 23.36
C ILE A 125 16.05 6.74 22.53
N LYS A 126 14.82 7.27 22.52
CA LYS A 126 13.72 6.76 21.69
C LYS A 126 13.55 7.65 20.47
N VAL A 127 13.46 7.02 19.30
CA VAL A 127 13.25 7.70 18.02
C VAL A 127 12.19 6.96 17.20
N ASP A 128 11.46 7.71 16.37
CA ASP A 128 10.56 7.14 15.35
C ASP A 128 11.25 7.22 13.99
N TYR A 129 11.65 6.06 13.49
CA TYR A 129 12.26 5.90 12.17
C TYR A 129 11.18 5.60 11.13
N ARG A 130 11.33 6.13 9.92
CA ARG A 130 10.45 5.80 8.78
C ARG A 130 11.26 5.00 7.76
N PRO A 131 10.99 3.70 7.61
CA PRO A 131 11.71 2.88 6.64
C PRO A 131 11.52 3.38 5.22
N VAL A 132 12.58 3.27 4.42
CA VAL A 132 12.61 3.66 3.01
C VAL A 132 12.72 2.43 2.12
N SER A 133 12.26 2.51 0.87
CA SER A 133 12.41 1.42 -0.10
C SER A 133 12.38 1.93 -1.55
N VAL A 134 12.87 1.12 -2.48
CA VAL A 134 12.76 1.35 -3.93
C VAL A 134 11.65 0.43 -4.44
N LEU A 135 10.71 0.96 -5.21
CA LEU A 135 9.64 0.13 -5.77
C LEU A 135 10.20 -0.85 -6.80
N GLY A 136 9.70 -2.08 -6.77
CA GLY A 136 10.05 -3.14 -7.71
C GLY A 136 9.59 -2.89 -9.14
N GLU A 137 10.03 -3.77 -10.03
CA GLU A 137 9.48 -3.89 -11.38
C GLU A 137 8.20 -4.73 -11.35
N THR A 138 7.29 -4.50 -12.29
CA THR A 138 6.16 -5.41 -12.44
C THR A 138 6.63 -6.68 -13.16
N GLU A 139 6.38 -7.84 -12.57
CA GLU A 139 6.82 -9.11 -13.17
C GLU A 139 6.10 -9.43 -14.48
N ARG A 140 4.90 -8.87 -14.71
CA ARG A 140 4.07 -9.16 -15.90
C ARG A 140 3.22 -7.94 -16.27
N ALA A 141 3.31 -7.52 -17.53
CA ALA A 141 2.45 -6.49 -18.14
C ALA A 141 1.88 -7.01 -19.47
N GLY A 142 0.58 -6.87 -19.67
CA GLY A 142 -0.11 -7.31 -20.89
C GLY A 142 -1.53 -6.75 -21.01
N TRP A 143 -2.27 -7.28 -21.96
CA TRP A 143 -3.65 -6.85 -22.24
C TRP A 143 -4.67 -7.77 -21.57
N SER A 144 -5.82 -7.20 -21.19
CA SER A 144 -6.90 -7.97 -20.59
C SER A 144 -7.51 -8.93 -21.61
N SER A 145 -7.70 -10.21 -21.22
CA SER A 145 -8.38 -11.20 -22.07
C SER A 145 -9.84 -10.85 -22.37
N SER A 146 -10.49 -10.12 -21.46
CA SER A 146 -11.88 -9.64 -21.62
C SER A 146 -12.00 -8.30 -22.35
N SER A 147 -10.90 -7.55 -22.52
CA SER A 147 -10.89 -6.25 -23.21
C SER A 147 -9.50 -5.96 -23.78
N LYS A 148 -9.37 -6.09 -25.10
CA LYS A 148 -8.11 -5.86 -25.83
C LYS A 148 -7.58 -4.42 -25.73
N LYS A 149 -8.38 -3.46 -25.22
CA LYS A 149 -7.98 -2.06 -25.01
C LYS A 149 -7.73 -1.71 -23.54
N LYS A 150 -7.73 -2.71 -22.65
CA LYS A 150 -7.45 -2.54 -21.21
C LYS A 150 -6.08 -3.12 -20.87
N ALA A 151 -5.16 -2.26 -20.47
CA ALA A 151 -3.84 -2.64 -19.97
C ALA A 151 -3.97 -3.22 -18.55
N VAL A 152 -3.27 -4.31 -18.26
CA VAL A 152 -3.26 -5.00 -16.96
C VAL A 152 -1.86 -5.47 -16.59
N TRP A 153 -1.47 -5.31 -15.34
CA TRP A 153 -0.15 -5.76 -14.86
C TRP A 153 -0.21 -6.34 -13.46
N LYS A 154 0.85 -7.08 -13.08
CA LYS A 154 1.01 -7.57 -11.71
C LYS A 154 1.33 -6.38 -10.80
N SER A 155 0.64 -6.28 -9.67
CA SER A 155 0.92 -5.26 -8.67
C SER A 155 2.34 -5.43 -8.11
N VAL A 156 3.04 -4.32 -7.94
CA VAL A 156 4.32 -4.21 -7.26
C VAL A 156 4.06 -3.96 -5.78
N GLU A 157 4.83 -4.63 -4.91
CA GLU A 157 4.72 -4.46 -3.47
C GLU A 157 5.00 -3.02 -3.04
N TYR A 158 4.22 -2.51 -2.08
CA TYR A 158 4.28 -1.14 -1.56
C TYR A 158 3.99 -0.02 -2.57
N ALA A 159 3.68 -0.34 -3.83
CA ALA A 159 3.40 0.67 -4.85
C ALA A 159 2.05 1.36 -4.59
N PRO A 160 2.03 2.68 -4.37
CA PRO A 160 0.78 3.43 -4.24
C PRO A 160 0.14 3.71 -5.61
N GLY A 161 0.92 3.68 -6.69
CA GLY A 161 0.41 3.82 -8.05
C GLY A 161 1.43 3.50 -9.13
N TYR A 162 1.01 3.74 -10.37
CA TYR A 162 1.74 3.39 -11.58
C TYR A 162 1.65 4.51 -12.61
N THR A 163 2.75 4.76 -13.30
CA THR A 163 2.75 5.56 -14.53
C THR A 163 2.67 4.62 -15.72
N VAL A 164 1.65 4.80 -16.55
CA VAL A 164 1.44 4.06 -17.80
C VAL A 164 1.72 4.99 -18.97
N THR A 165 2.56 4.56 -19.91
CA THR A 165 2.81 5.24 -21.18
C THR A 165 2.37 4.32 -22.32
N LEU A 166 1.34 4.73 -23.05
CA LEU A 166 0.85 4.07 -24.27
C LEU A 166 1.62 4.58 -25.48
N TYR A 167 2.04 3.65 -26.33
CA TYR A 167 2.69 3.90 -27.61
C TYR A 167 1.83 3.35 -28.76
N GLY A 168 1.87 4.03 -29.90
CA GLY A 168 1.35 3.56 -31.18
C GLY A 168 2.43 3.76 -32.24
N ASP A 169 2.86 2.69 -32.90
CA ASP A 169 4.00 2.66 -33.84
C ASP A 169 5.26 3.34 -33.26
N ASN A 170 5.58 3.01 -32.01
CA ASN A 170 6.72 3.55 -31.25
C ASN A 170 6.64 5.05 -30.91
N LYS A 171 5.50 5.72 -31.14
CA LYS A 171 5.27 7.11 -30.70
C LYS A 171 4.39 7.13 -29.47
N VAL A 172 4.74 7.99 -28.51
CA VAL A 172 3.92 8.20 -27.31
C VAL A 172 2.57 8.77 -27.71
N VAL A 173 1.51 8.03 -27.37
CA VAL A 173 0.11 8.43 -27.58
C VAL A 173 -0.44 9.08 -26.32
N LYS A 174 -0.22 8.45 -25.16
CA LYS A 174 -0.72 8.94 -23.88
C LYS A 174 0.20 8.54 -22.73
N ARG A 175 0.41 9.44 -21.78
CA ARG A 175 0.99 9.12 -20.47
C ARG A 175 -0.02 9.49 -19.39
N MET A 176 -0.20 8.62 -18.41
CA MET A 176 -1.07 8.86 -17.27
C MET A 176 -0.58 8.14 -16.01
N THR A 177 -1.09 8.56 -14.86
CA THR A 177 -0.86 7.92 -13.56
C THR A 177 -2.16 7.30 -13.08
N VAL A 178 -2.11 6.08 -12.58
CA VAL A 178 -3.24 5.34 -12.02
C VAL A 178 -2.88 4.71 -10.69
N GLU A 179 -3.85 4.54 -9.80
CA GLU A 179 -3.65 3.94 -8.48
C GLU A 179 -3.96 2.43 -8.46
N SER A 180 -4.51 1.91 -9.56
CA SER A 180 -4.84 0.49 -9.73
C SER A 180 -3.84 -0.22 -10.64
N ASN A 181 -3.89 -1.55 -10.67
CA ASN A 181 -3.04 -2.38 -11.55
C ASN A 181 -3.62 -2.56 -12.97
N SER A 182 -4.50 -1.66 -13.40
CA SER A 182 -5.05 -1.66 -14.75
C SER A 182 -5.38 -0.25 -15.23
N ALA A 183 -5.44 -0.07 -16.56
CA ALA A 183 -5.88 1.16 -17.18
C ALA A 183 -6.72 0.88 -18.43
N ASN A 184 -7.86 1.54 -18.57
CA ASN A 184 -8.63 1.53 -19.80
C ASN A 184 -8.03 2.55 -20.78
N LEU A 185 -7.62 2.09 -21.95
CA LEU A 185 -6.94 2.90 -22.97
C LEU A 185 -7.78 3.03 -24.25
N ALA A 186 -9.05 2.61 -24.22
CA ALA A 186 -9.90 2.52 -25.40
C ALA A 186 -10.03 3.84 -26.17
N GLU A 187 -10.13 4.95 -25.46
CA GLU A 187 -10.26 6.31 -26.01
C GLU A 187 -8.99 6.81 -26.72
N PHE A 188 -7.85 6.15 -26.50
CA PHE A 188 -6.56 6.55 -27.09
C PHE A 188 -6.12 5.61 -28.23
N MET A 189 -6.89 4.56 -28.48
CA MET A 189 -6.63 3.54 -29.50
C MET A 189 -7.72 3.61 -30.58
N GLU A 190 -7.81 4.77 -31.23
CA GLU A 190 -8.78 5.06 -32.30
C GLU A 190 -8.30 4.61 -33.68
N ASP A 191 -6.99 4.61 -33.91
CA ASP A 191 -6.40 4.27 -35.19
C ASP A 191 -6.14 2.76 -35.25
N MET A 192 -6.95 2.07 -36.05
CA MET A 192 -6.89 0.64 -36.20
C MET A 192 -5.61 0.19 -36.92
N ASP A 193 -4.98 1.01 -37.77
CA ASP A 193 -3.80 0.58 -38.52
C ASP A 193 -2.51 0.59 -37.68
N LYS A 194 -2.56 1.06 -36.43
CA LYS A 194 -1.38 1.18 -35.54
C LYS A 194 -1.15 -0.05 -34.68
N THR A 195 0.13 -0.38 -34.47
CA THR A 195 0.53 -1.35 -33.44
C THR A 195 0.69 -0.63 -32.10
N TYR A 196 -0.13 -1.02 -31.12
CA TYR A 196 -0.09 -0.45 -29.77
C TYR A 196 0.59 -1.36 -28.76
N TYR A 197 1.41 -0.75 -27.91
CA TYR A 197 1.97 -1.39 -26.71
C TYR A 197 2.07 -0.33 -25.60
N TYR A 198 2.26 -0.75 -24.35
CA TYR A 198 2.44 0.19 -23.26
C TYR A 198 3.64 -0.16 -22.39
N GLU A 199 4.18 0.83 -21.71
CA GLU A 199 5.15 0.66 -20.63
C GLU A 199 4.53 1.10 -19.32
N VAL A 200 4.85 0.39 -18.24
CA VAL A 200 4.38 0.73 -16.90
C VAL A 200 5.51 0.68 -15.89
N LYS A 201 5.52 1.63 -14.94
CA LYS A 201 6.41 1.61 -13.78
C LYS A 201 5.67 1.97 -12.50
N ALA A 202 6.06 1.37 -11.38
CA ALA A 202 5.55 1.72 -10.06
C ALA A 202 6.13 3.05 -9.58
N VAL A 203 5.28 3.95 -9.07
CA VAL A 203 5.69 5.31 -8.65
C VAL A 203 5.01 5.72 -7.34
N PRO A 204 5.69 6.52 -6.50
CA PRO A 204 5.02 7.28 -5.45
C PRO A 204 4.14 8.38 -6.06
N ILE A 205 2.93 8.54 -5.54
CA ILE A 205 1.95 9.52 -6.04
C ILE A 205 2.12 10.84 -5.29
N THR A 206 2.15 10.79 -3.96
CA THR A 206 2.14 11.99 -3.12
C THR A 206 3.55 12.53 -2.85
N ALA A 207 3.64 13.82 -2.50
CA ALA A 207 4.90 14.43 -2.12
C ALA A 207 5.49 13.86 -0.82
N ASP A 208 4.65 13.32 0.06
CA ASP A 208 5.12 12.66 1.29
C ASP A 208 5.71 11.28 1.00
N GLU A 209 5.04 10.49 0.14
CA GLU A 209 5.55 9.18 -0.32
C GLU A 209 6.94 9.28 -0.96
N LYS A 210 7.18 10.32 -1.76
CA LYS A 210 8.48 10.57 -2.41
C LYS A 210 9.66 10.73 -1.43
N LYS A 211 9.39 10.96 -0.14
CA LYS A 211 10.44 11.05 0.88
C LYS A 211 11.00 9.69 1.28
N TYR A 212 10.21 8.61 1.14
CA TYR A 212 10.56 7.27 1.60
C TYR A 212 10.40 6.17 0.54
N LEU A 213 9.79 6.46 -0.61
CA LEU A 213 9.70 5.56 -1.75
C LEU A 213 10.40 6.16 -2.98
N LYS A 214 11.21 5.33 -3.64
CA LYS A 214 11.73 5.60 -4.99
C LYS A 214 10.94 4.83 -6.03
N GLU A 215 10.81 5.43 -7.22
CA GLU A 215 10.15 4.78 -8.35
C GLU A 215 10.91 3.54 -8.83
N GLY A 216 10.16 2.59 -9.39
CA GLY A 216 10.70 1.40 -10.04
C GLY A 216 11.07 1.66 -11.50
N GLN A 217 11.50 0.60 -12.20
CA GLN A 217 11.82 0.66 -13.63
C GLN A 217 10.59 0.44 -14.51
N TYR A 218 10.71 0.85 -15.78
CA TYR A 218 9.71 0.56 -16.79
C TYR A 218 9.76 -0.90 -17.22
N VAL A 219 8.58 -1.49 -17.35
CA VAL A 219 8.37 -2.79 -17.99
C VAL A 219 7.45 -2.59 -19.17
N SER A 220 7.91 -3.01 -20.35
CA SER A 220 7.10 -3.05 -21.57
C SER A 220 6.10 -4.20 -21.48
N SER A 221 4.87 -3.97 -21.93
CA SER A 221 3.89 -5.03 -22.16
C SER A 221 4.43 -6.00 -23.21
N THR A 222 4.11 -7.29 -23.10
CA THR A 222 4.36 -8.24 -24.19
C THR A 222 3.77 -7.69 -25.49
N SER A 223 4.60 -7.52 -26.53
CA SER A 223 4.15 -7.08 -27.84
C SER A 223 3.15 -8.09 -28.38
N GLN A 224 1.89 -7.70 -28.45
CA GLN A 224 0.90 -8.43 -29.21
C GLN A 224 1.13 -8.00 -30.65
N GLU A 225 1.78 -8.85 -31.46
CA GLU A 225 1.79 -8.64 -32.90
C GLU A 225 0.33 -8.75 -33.36
N PHE A 226 -0.24 -7.59 -33.69
CA PHE A 226 -1.57 -7.46 -34.25
C PHE A 226 -1.46 -7.83 -35.73
N ASP A 227 -1.78 -9.08 -36.07
CA ASP A 227 -1.98 -9.47 -37.46
C ASP A 227 -3.43 -9.16 -37.84
N TRP A 228 -3.59 -8.15 -38.69
CA TRP A 228 -4.89 -7.62 -39.11
C TRP A 228 -5.63 -8.53 -40.10
N ASP A 229 -4.93 -9.51 -40.69
CA ASP A 229 -5.50 -10.39 -41.72
C ASP A 229 -6.36 -11.53 -41.15
N ASP A 230 -6.32 -11.81 -39.85
CA ASP A 230 -7.13 -12.85 -39.19
C ASP A 230 -8.53 -12.34 -38.77
N TYR A 231 -8.79 -11.03 -38.87
CA TYR A 231 -10.02 -10.42 -38.37
C TYR A 231 -11.27 -10.67 -39.24
N GLU A 232 -11.16 -10.80 -40.57
CA GLU A 232 -12.33 -11.08 -41.42
C GLU A 232 -12.82 -12.54 -41.35
N GLU A 233 -11.96 -13.48 -40.97
CA GLU A 233 -12.31 -14.90 -40.79
C GLU A 233 -12.69 -15.25 -39.34
N GLU A 234 -12.08 -14.62 -38.33
CA GLU A 234 -12.49 -14.79 -36.93
C GLU A 234 -13.79 -14.06 -36.57
N GLU A 235 -14.13 -12.90 -37.16
CA GLU A 235 -15.48 -12.31 -36.93
C GLU A 235 -16.60 -13.22 -37.46
N LYS A 236 -16.35 -13.92 -38.57
CA LYS A 236 -17.29 -14.91 -39.12
C LYS A 236 -17.38 -16.20 -38.29
N ARG A 237 -16.36 -16.52 -37.48
CA ARG A 237 -16.34 -17.68 -36.58
C ARG A 237 -16.83 -17.38 -35.16
N THR A 238 -16.56 -16.18 -34.63
CA THR A 238 -16.89 -15.80 -33.25
C THR A 238 -18.30 -15.26 -33.09
N GLN A 239 -19.02 -14.96 -34.17
CA GLN A 239 -20.45 -14.60 -34.16
C GLN A 239 -21.40 -15.80 -34.26
N ARG A 240 -20.92 -17.04 -34.32
CA ARG A 240 -21.82 -18.21 -34.35
C ARG A 240 -22.40 -18.44 -32.97
N PRO A 241 -23.71 -18.24 -32.79
CA PRO A 241 -24.35 -18.56 -31.53
C PRO A 241 -24.40 -20.08 -31.35
N ASP A 242 -24.38 -20.52 -30.10
CA ASP A 242 -24.42 -21.96 -29.78
C ASP A 242 -25.66 -22.66 -30.36
N ASP A 243 -26.73 -21.91 -30.63
CA ASP A 243 -27.99 -22.39 -31.19
C ASP A 243 -28.13 -22.20 -32.73
N GLY A 244 -27.08 -21.73 -33.41
CA GLY A 244 -27.03 -21.56 -34.86
C GLY A 244 -27.81 -20.36 -35.42
N GLY A 245 -28.34 -19.47 -34.57
CA GLY A 245 -29.02 -18.25 -35.01
C GLY A 245 -28.06 -17.14 -35.49
N GLU A 246 -28.59 -15.95 -35.74
CA GLU A 246 -27.80 -14.76 -36.09
C GLU A 246 -28.51 -13.46 -35.71
N PHE A 247 -27.73 -12.40 -35.51
CA PHE A 247 -28.28 -11.05 -35.37
C PHE A 247 -28.69 -10.48 -36.72
N LYS A 248 -29.85 -9.82 -36.75
CA LYS A 248 -30.32 -9.00 -37.88
C LYS A 248 -30.78 -7.65 -37.34
N GLY A 249 -29.87 -6.68 -37.31
CA GLY A 249 -30.08 -5.41 -36.60
C GLY A 249 -30.21 -5.65 -35.10
N ASP A 250 -31.27 -5.11 -34.49
CA ASP A 250 -31.58 -5.34 -33.06
C ASP A 250 -32.37 -6.64 -32.79
N SER A 251 -32.66 -7.43 -33.83
CA SER A 251 -33.36 -8.71 -33.71
C SER A 251 -32.40 -9.90 -33.82
N TYR A 252 -32.86 -11.05 -33.35
CA TYR A 252 -32.14 -12.31 -33.48
C TYR A 252 -33.01 -13.35 -34.18
N ILE A 253 -32.47 -13.93 -35.25
CA ILE A 253 -33.13 -14.92 -36.10
C ILE A 253 -32.59 -16.29 -35.75
N MET A 254 -33.48 -17.21 -35.40
CA MET A 254 -33.15 -18.61 -35.14
C MET A 254 -32.95 -19.39 -36.45
N PRO A 255 -32.32 -20.58 -36.44
CA PRO A 255 -32.10 -21.37 -37.65
C PRO A 255 -33.36 -21.70 -38.46
N ASP A 256 -34.51 -21.76 -37.79
CA ASP A 256 -35.82 -22.00 -38.40
C ASP A 256 -36.44 -20.74 -39.05
N GLY A 257 -35.71 -19.62 -39.04
CA GLY A 257 -36.12 -18.33 -39.58
C GLY A 257 -37.01 -17.51 -38.65
N SER A 258 -37.36 -18.02 -37.46
CA SER A 258 -38.20 -17.30 -36.50
C SER A 258 -37.39 -16.30 -35.66
N ARG A 259 -38.06 -15.25 -35.17
CA ARG A 259 -37.43 -14.22 -34.31
C ARG A 259 -37.46 -14.65 -32.86
N ALA A 260 -36.35 -14.49 -32.15
CA ALA A 260 -36.32 -14.59 -30.70
C ALA A 260 -37.24 -13.54 -30.09
N SER A 261 -38.16 -13.94 -29.22
CA SER A 261 -39.08 -13.05 -28.50
C SER A 261 -39.31 -13.55 -27.08
N ASN A 262 -39.39 -12.61 -26.12
CA ASN A 262 -39.47 -12.88 -24.68
C ASN A 262 -38.46 -13.95 -24.20
N THR A 263 -37.23 -13.90 -24.71
CA THR A 263 -36.27 -14.99 -24.50
C THR A 263 -34.83 -14.50 -24.45
N TRP A 264 -33.99 -15.27 -23.76
CA TRP A 264 -32.56 -15.06 -23.66
C TRP A 264 -31.83 -15.76 -24.80
N LYS A 265 -30.81 -15.10 -25.37
CA LYS A 265 -29.87 -15.70 -26.30
C LYS A 265 -28.44 -15.41 -25.88
N LYS A 266 -27.61 -16.44 -25.97
CA LYS A 266 -26.19 -16.34 -25.73
C LYS A 266 -25.47 -16.25 -27.07
N VAL A 267 -24.77 -15.15 -27.29
CA VAL A 267 -24.02 -14.90 -28.52
C VAL A 267 -22.62 -14.48 -28.14
N SER A 268 -21.61 -15.21 -28.64
CA SER A 268 -20.20 -14.92 -28.38
C SER A 268 -19.87 -14.80 -26.88
N GLY A 269 -20.45 -15.67 -26.06
CA GLY A 269 -20.25 -15.66 -24.61
C GLY A 269 -21.06 -14.61 -23.83
N LYS A 270 -21.82 -13.74 -24.50
CA LYS A 270 -22.63 -12.68 -23.87
C LYS A 270 -24.12 -13.01 -23.94
N TRP A 271 -24.86 -12.64 -22.91
CA TRP A 271 -26.31 -12.83 -22.84
C TRP A 271 -27.06 -11.59 -23.33
N TYR A 272 -28.09 -11.82 -24.12
CA TYR A 272 -29.00 -10.81 -24.66
C TYR A 272 -30.43 -11.24 -24.35
N PHE A 273 -31.30 -10.30 -23.96
CA PHE A 273 -32.72 -10.56 -23.80
C PHE A 273 -33.51 -9.85 -24.90
N PHE A 274 -34.41 -10.58 -25.57
CA PHE A 274 -35.29 -10.04 -26.59
C PHE A 274 -36.69 -9.89 -26.02
N ASP A 275 -37.28 -8.70 -26.18
CA ASP A 275 -38.63 -8.39 -25.72
C ASP A 275 -39.71 -9.12 -26.55
N SER A 276 -40.98 -8.81 -26.27
CA SER A 276 -42.12 -9.39 -27.00
C SER A 276 -42.16 -9.01 -28.48
N SER A 277 -41.48 -7.92 -28.88
CA SER A 277 -41.33 -7.48 -30.26
C SER A 277 -40.11 -8.12 -30.95
N GLY A 278 -39.35 -8.92 -30.21
CA GLY A 278 -38.11 -9.55 -30.67
C GLY A 278 -37.00 -8.54 -30.95
N ILE A 279 -36.95 -7.48 -30.15
CA ILE A 279 -35.89 -6.48 -30.14
C ILE A 279 -35.07 -6.66 -28.87
N ARG A 280 -33.73 -6.60 -28.98
CA ARG A 280 -32.86 -6.69 -27.82
C ARG A 280 -33.12 -5.54 -26.84
N VAL A 281 -33.23 -5.86 -25.57
CA VAL A 281 -33.44 -4.86 -24.51
C VAL A 281 -32.13 -4.20 -24.13
N LYS A 282 -32.20 -2.90 -23.83
CA LYS A 282 -31.11 -2.09 -23.26
C LYS A 282 -31.61 -1.50 -21.93
N GLY A 283 -30.73 -1.38 -20.95
CA GLY A 283 -31.09 -0.96 -19.60
C GLY A 283 -31.76 -2.06 -18.79
N TRP A 284 -32.61 -1.67 -17.83
CA TRP A 284 -33.25 -2.59 -16.89
C TRP A 284 -34.31 -3.48 -17.56
N VAL A 285 -34.27 -4.77 -17.25
CA VAL A 285 -35.28 -5.75 -17.66
C VAL A 285 -35.68 -6.64 -16.49
N GLN A 286 -36.98 -6.86 -16.33
CA GLN A 286 -37.52 -7.80 -15.36
C GLN A 286 -38.04 -9.04 -16.07
N THR A 287 -37.51 -10.21 -15.72
CA THR A 287 -37.94 -11.49 -16.29
C THR A 287 -37.77 -12.61 -15.27
N GLY A 288 -38.71 -13.55 -15.22
CA GLY A 288 -38.71 -14.63 -14.22
C GLY A 288 -38.75 -14.13 -12.77
N GLY A 289 -39.29 -12.93 -12.52
CA GLY A 289 -39.31 -12.29 -11.20
C GLY A 289 -37.98 -11.69 -10.75
N ARG A 290 -36.95 -11.69 -11.60
CA ARG A 290 -35.61 -11.14 -11.31
C ARG A 290 -35.34 -9.93 -12.20
N TRP A 291 -34.55 -8.99 -11.69
CA TRP A 291 -34.08 -7.83 -12.44
C TRP A 291 -32.68 -8.06 -12.99
N TYR A 292 -32.45 -7.61 -14.22
CA TYR A 292 -31.16 -7.64 -14.91
C TYR A 292 -30.93 -6.27 -15.55
N TYR A 293 -29.68 -5.94 -15.82
CA TYR A 293 -29.32 -4.72 -16.54
C TYR A 293 -28.54 -5.07 -17.81
N MET A 294 -28.96 -4.49 -18.93
CA MET A 294 -28.33 -4.65 -20.24
C MET A 294 -27.58 -3.37 -20.60
N ASP A 295 -26.35 -3.49 -21.10
CA ASP A 295 -25.55 -2.35 -21.53
C ASP A 295 -26.14 -1.64 -22.79
N GLN A 296 -25.46 -0.61 -23.28
CA GLN A 296 -25.89 0.14 -24.46
C GLN A 296 -25.91 -0.69 -25.76
N ASN A 297 -25.21 -1.83 -25.78
CA ASN A 297 -25.21 -2.81 -26.87
C ASN A 297 -26.23 -3.95 -26.64
N GLY A 298 -26.94 -3.92 -25.51
CA GLY A 298 -27.91 -4.92 -25.10
C GLY A 298 -27.29 -6.18 -24.50
N ALA A 299 -26.01 -6.16 -24.11
CA ALA A 299 -25.36 -7.28 -23.44
C ALA A 299 -25.60 -7.21 -21.93
N MET A 300 -25.90 -8.35 -21.30
CA MET A 300 -26.19 -8.44 -19.87
C MET A 300 -24.95 -8.10 -19.03
N CYS A 301 -25.13 -7.22 -18.05
CA CYS A 301 -24.11 -6.84 -17.09
C CYS A 301 -24.09 -7.81 -15.89
N THR A 302 -22.95 -7.86 -15.21
CA THR A 302 -22.75 -8.53 -13.91
C THR A 302 -21.90 -7.62 -13.01
N GLY A 303 -21.95 -7.81 -11.69
CA GLY A 303 -21.23 -6.98 -10.73
C GLY A 303 -21.86 -5.60 -10.53
N TRP A 304 -21.04 -4.61 -10.16
CA TRP A 304 -21.50 -3.25 -9.90
C TRP A 304 -21.92 -2.53 -11.18
N VAL A 305 -23.11 -1.91 -11.16
CA VAL A 305 -23.60 -1.05 -12.25
C VAL A 305 -24.09 0.29 -11.68
N SER A 306 -23.84 1.36 -12.44
CA SER A 306 -24.33 2.71 -12.13
C SER A 306 -24.90 3.37 -13.38
N PRO A 307 -26.20 3.17 -13.68
CA PRO A 307 -26.82 3.66 -14.91
C PRO A 307 -26.78 5.18 -15.08
N ASP A 308 -26.77 5.93 -13.97
CA ASP A 308 -26.82 7.40 -13.93
C ASP A 308 -25.60 8.04 -13.26
N SER A 309 -24.54 7.27 -13.00
CA SER A 309 -23.29 7.69 -12.31
C SER A 309 -23.43 8.10 -10.84
N HIS A 310 -24.63 8.07 -10.25
CA HIS A 310 -24.88 8.51 -8.87
C HIS A 310 -25.52 7.42 -8.02
N THR A 311 -26.18 6.46 -8.66
CA THR A 311 -26.82 5.31 -8.02
C THR A 311 -26.04 4.04 -8.32
N TRP A 312 -25.89 3.17 -7.33
CA TRP A 312 -25.17 1.90 -7.47
C TRP A 312 -26.09 0.73 -7.20
N TYR A 313 -25.96 -0.29 -8.04
CA TYR A 313 -26.65 -1.58 -7.91
C TYR A 313 -25.62 -2.69 -8.06
N TYR A 314 -25.91 -3.86 -7.49
CA TYR A 314 -25.06 -5.03 -7.63
C TYR A 314 -25.82 -6.18 -8.30
N LEU A 315 -25.25 -6.73 -9.36
CA LEU A 315 -25.75 -7.90 -10.08
C LEU A 315 -24.85 -9.10 -9.75
N ASN A 316 -25.42 -10.26 -9.45
CA ASN A 316 -24.61 -11.48 -9.22
C ASN A 316 -24.00 -12.01 -10.52
N GLU A 317 -23.30 -13.14 -10.45
CA GLU A 317 -22.66 -13.78 -11.61
C GLU A 317 -23.65 -14.21 -12.71
N ASN A 318 -24.91 -14.43 -12.36
CA ASN A 318 -26.01 -14.72 -13.29
C ASN A 318 -26.68 -13.45 -13.83
N GLY A 319 -26.19 -12.25 -13.45
CA GLY A 319 -26.73 -10.95 -13.86
C GLY A 319 -27.94 -10.48 -13.04
N GLU A 320 -28.29 -11.19 -11.97
CA GLU A 320 -29.48 -10.90 -11.18
C GLU A 320 -29.19 -9.81 -10.15
N MET A 321 -30.02 -8.77 -10.13
CA MET A 321 -29.95 -7.70 -9.15
C MET A 321 -30.13 -8.24 -7.73
N GLN A 322 -29.19 -7.90 -6.86
CA GLN A 322 -29.20 -8.28 -5.45
C GLN A 322 -29.87 -7.21 -4.59
N THR A 323 -30.45 -7.67 -3.49
CA THR A 323 -30.97 -6.85 -2.38
C THR A 323 -30.43 -7.39 -1.07
N GLY A 324 -30.45 -6.57 -0.01
CA GLY A 324 -29.87 -6.91 1.29
C GLY A 324 -28.34 -6.86 1.29
N TRP A 325 -27.74 -7.62 2.21
CA TRP A 325 -26.29 -7.68 2.36
C TRP A 325 -25.62 -8.44 1.22
N VAL A 326 -24.55 -7.85 0.67
CA VAL A 326 -23.67 -8.51 -0.30
C VAL A 326 -22.21 -8.35 0.09
N GLN A 327 -21.40 -9.32 -0.34
CA GLN A 327 -19.95 -9.31 -0.16
C GLN A 327 -19.26 -9.61 -1.49
N PRO A 328 -19.11 -8.62 -2.39
CA PRO A 328 -18.47 -8.82 -3.69
C PRO A 328 -16.97 -9.18 -3.58
N SER A 329 -16.35 -8.80 -2.45
CA SER A 329 -14.94 -9.05 -2.14
C SER A 329 -14.80 -9.49 -0.69
N PRO A 330 -13.88 -10.41 -0.34
CA PRO A 330 -13.71 -10.86 1.04
C PRO A 330 -13.49 -9.69 2.01
N GLY A 331 -14.33 -9.61 3.04
CA GLY A 331 -14.25 -8.57 4.07
C GLY A 331 -14.89 -7.23 3.69
N SER A 332 -15.36 -7.03 2.46
CA SER A 332 -16.04 -5.81 2.02
C SER A 332 -17.55 -6.03 1.90
N TRP A 333 -18.29 -5.63 2.92
CA TRP A 333 -19.75 -5.73 2.96
C TRP A 333 -20.42 -4.45 2.47
N TYR A 334 -21.53 -4.61 1.76
CA TYR A 334 -22.40 -3.55 1.28
C TYR A 334 -23.85 -3.93 1.55
N TYR A 335 -24.73 -2.94 1.62
CA TYR A 335 -26.17 -3.17 1.74
C TYR A 335 -26.92 -2.55 0.56
N LEU A 336 -27.69 -3.36 -0.15
CA LEU A 336 -28.61 -2.93 -1.19
C LEU A 336 -30.02 -2.88 -0.60
N ARG A 337 -30.72 -1.79 -0.81
CA ARG A 337 -32.12 -1.64 -0.39
C ARG A 337 -33.03 -2.58 -1.20
N GLU A 338 -34.31 -2.63 -0.84
CA GLU A 338 -35.31 -3.44 -1.56
C GLU A 338 -35.46 -3.06 -3.04
N ASP A 339 -35.22 -1.79 -3.38
CA ASP A 339 -35.18 -1.27 -4.75
C ASP A 339 -33.83 -1.54 -5.45
N GLY A 340 -32.91 -2.27 -4.79
CA GLY A 340 -31.58 -2.62 -5.29
C GLY A 340 -30.53 -1.51 -5.15
N LEU A 341 -30.90 -0.33 -4.66
CA LEU A 341 -29.99 0.79 -4.53
C LEU A 341 -29.04 0.61 -3.34
N MET A 342 -27.75 0.84 -3.57
CA MET A 342 -26.73 0.81 -2.54
C MET A 342 -27.03 1.85 -1.46
N LYS A 343 -26.98 1.42 -0.20
CA LYS A 343 -27.19 2.27 0.97
C LYS A 343 -25.86 2.79 1.50
N THR A 344 -25.87 4.05 1.90
CA THR A 344 -24.83 4.70 2.70
C THR A 344 -25.41 5.21 4.02
N GLY A 345 -24.53 5.56 4.95
CA GLY A 345 -24.87 6.03 6.29
C GLY A 345 -25.37 4.92 7.23
N TRP A 346 -26.08 5.34 8.27
CA TRP A 346 -26.62 4.44 9.29
C TRP A 346 -27.72 3.51 8.72
N LEU A 347 -27.60 2.22 9.06
CA LEU A 347 -28.55 1.15 8.73
C LEU A 347 -28.96 0.45 10.02
N LEU A 348 -30.27 0.35 10.25
CA LEU A 348 -30.84 -0.58 11.22
C LEU A 348 -31.26 -1.84 10.47
N ASP A 349 -30.64 -2.96 10.79
CA ASP A 349 -31.00 -4.27 10.25
C ASP A 349 -31.19 -5.27 11.40
N GLY A 350 -32.41 -5.81 11.50
CA GLY A 350 -32.89 -6.47 12.71
C GLY A 350 -32.86 -5.53 13.93
N GLU A 351 -32.17 -5.94 14.99
CA GLU A 351 -32.01 -5.15 16.22
C GLU A 351 -30.64 -4.46 16.32
N ARG A 352 -29.85 -4.44 15.23
CA ARG A 352 -28.47 -3.94 15.24
C ARG A 352 -28.29 -2.78 14.27
N TRP A 353 -27.52 -1.80 14.71
CA TRP A 353 -27.11 -0.67 13.89
C TRP A 353 -25.77 -0.96 13.23
N TYR A 354 -25.64 -0.59 11.96
CA TYR A 354 -24.44 -0.67 11.14
C TYR A 354 -24.21 0.68 10.49
N TYR A 355 -22.96 0.97 10.12
CA TYR A 355 -22.62 2.18 9.37
C TYR A 355 -21.98 1.82 8.03
N LEU A 356 -22.60 2.28 6.94
CA LEU A 356 -22.08 2.15 5.58
C LEU A 356 -21.41 3.47 5.21
N ARG A 357 -20.14 3.42 4.80
CA ARG A 357 -19.34 4.59 4.41
C ARG A 357 -19.89 5.21 3.11
N GLU A 358 -19.35 6.36 2.71
CA GLU A 358 -19.76 7.04 1.47
C GLU A 358 -19.54 6.19 0.21
N ASP A 359 -18.51 5.34 0.20
CA ASP A 359 -18.25 4.36 -0.85
C ASP A 359 -19.12 3.10 -0.75
N GLY A 360 -20.04 3.05 0.22
CA GLY A 360 -20.95 1.93 0.49
C GLY A 360 -20.38 0.82 1.36
N THR A 361 -19.09 0.83 1.69
CA THR A 361 -18.48 -0.23 2.49
C THR A 361 -18.93 -0.16 3.95
N MET A 362 -19.22 -1.32 4.54
CA MET A 362 -19.52 -1.42 5.96
C MET A 362 -18.29 -1.08 6.80
N ALA A 363 -18.45 -0.18 7.76
CA ALA A 363 -17.43 0.13 8.75
C ALA A 363 -17.25 -1.06 9.72
N VAL A 364 -16.00 -1.33 10.09
CA VAL A 364 -15.60 -2.31 11.12
C VAL A 364 -14.44 -1.73 11.92
N ASP A 365 -14.28 -2.19 13.16
CA ASP A 365 -13.17 -1.87 14.07
C ASP A 365 -12.85 -0.37 14.13
N THR A 366 -13.88 0.46 14.28
CA THR A 366 -13.77 1.92 14.22
C THR A 366 -14.77 2.60 15.16
N THR A 367 -14.78 3.92 15.19
CA THR A 367 -15.82 4.71 15.86
C THR A 367 -16.49 5.63 14.84
N VAL A 368 -17.82 5.76 14.91
CA VAL A 368 -18.62 6.66 14.06
C VAL A 368 -19.64 7.39 14.93
N ASP A 369 -19.68 8.72 14.86
CA ASP A 369 -20.62 9.56 15.63
C ASP A 369 -20.66 9.24 17.14
N GLY A 370 -19.52 8.83 17.72
CA GLY A 370 -19.40 8.46 19.14
C GLY A 370 -19.74 7.00 19.48
N TRP A 371 -20.21 6.21 18.51
CA TRP A 371 -20.51 4.78 18.64
C TRP A 371 -19.30 3.92 18.26
N GLN A 372 -18.99 2.90 19.06
CA GLN A 372 -17.98 1.91 18.68
C GLN A 372 -18.57 0.92 17.69
N ILE A 373 -17.87 0.66 16.59
CA ILE A 373 -18.23 -0.31 15.57
C ILE A 373 -17.30 -1.51 15.70
N GLY A 374 -17.86 -2.68 16.00
CA GLY A 374 -17.10 -3.92 16.19
C GLY A 374 -16.57 -4.53 14.89
N ALA A 375 -15.83 -5.62 15.01
CA ALA A 375 -15.34 -6.42 13.88
C ALA A 375 -16.48 -7.04 13.05
N ASP A 376 -17.66 -7.24 13.66
CA ASP A 376 -18.89 -7.68 12.98
C ASP A 376 -19.68 -6.53 12.35
N GLY A 377 -19.19 -5.29 12.47
CA GLY A 377 -19.82 -4.08 11.93
C GLY A 377 -20.95 -3.53 12.79
N ALA A 378 -21.32 -4.19 13.89
CA ALA A 378 -22.38 -3.72 14.77
C ALA A 378 -21.92 -2.53 15.61
N ALA A 379 -22.82 -1.56 15.80
CA ALA A 379 -22.61 -0.42 16.66
C ALA A 379 -22.99 -0.71 18.11
N TYR A 380 -22.11 -0.30 19.03
CA TYR A 380 -22.26 -0.41 20.46
C TYR A 380 -22.19 0.97 21.10
N LEU A 381 -23.03 1.19 22.12
CA LEU A 381 -22.96 2.40 22.93
C LEU A 381 -21.61 2.42 23.65
N ASN A 382 -20.86 3.51 23.51
CA ASN A 382 -19.68 3.73 24.36
C ASN A 382 -20.16 3.80 25.82
N PRO A 383 -19.70 2.90 26.71
CA PRO A 383 -20.10 2.89 28.12
C PRO A 383 -19.65 4.15 28.89
#